data_AF-A0AAU3T0A7-F1
#
_entry.id   AF-A0AAU3T0A7-F1
#
_cell.length_a   1.000
_cell.length_b   1.000
_cell.length_c   1.000
_cell.angle_alpha   90.00
_cell.angle_beta   90.00
_cell.angle_gamma   90.00
#
_symmetry.space_group_name_H-M   'P 1'
#
loop_
_entity.id
_entity.type
_entity.pdbx_description
1 polymer ?
#
loop_
_entity_poly.entity_id
_entity_poly.type
_entity_poly.pdbx_seq_one_letter_code
_entity_poly.pdbx_strand_id
1 'polypeptide(L)'
;MHLALAYGLASVPDEDRRAAVGALARLVARGRLDGALLGRELAELVALGTLKVPLLTESLRAAAAHPRAGPGLWPVLAGALPGLLASTRPQAHAALLAIAADSARDPAAHGELPEVTALAQRPGSSQLLIQARRLRDTLAAHPATGQSWTPPHSTVVE
;
A
#
# COMPACT_ATOMS: atom_id res chain seq x y z
N MET A 1 -16.88 -9.20 1.58
CA MET A 1 -16.56 -7.93 2.27
C MET A 1 -15.63 -7.06 1.43
N HIS A 2 -14.48 -7.57 0.98
CA HIS A 2 -13.49 -6.82 0.20
C HIS A 2 -14.06 -6.17 -1.07
N LEU A 3 -14.84 -6.92 -1.87
CA LEU A 3 -15.57 -6.36 -3.01
C LEU A 3 -16.48 -5.16 -2.66
N ALA A 4 -17.33 -5.28 -1.64
CA ALA A 4 -18.21 -4.17 -1.25
C ALA A 4 -17.41 -2.91 -0.83
N LEU A 5 -16.28 -3.12 -0.15
CA LEU A 5 -15.35 -2.05 0.19
C LEU A 5 -14.70 -1.45 -1.07
N ALA A 6 -14.26 -2.28 -2.01
CA ALA A 6 -13.66 -1.86 -3.27
C ALA A 6 -14.62 -1.00 -4.12
N TYR A 7 -15.87 -1.42 -4.27
CA TYR A 7 -16.89 -0.62 -4.96
C TYR A 7 -17.18 0.68 -4.23
N GLY A 8 -17.29 0.66 -2.89
CA GLY A 8 -17.47 1.86 -2.09
C GLY A 8 -16.33 2.87 -2.27
N LEU A 9 -15.07 2.41 -2.29
CA LEU A 9 -13.89 3.26 -2.46
C LEU A 9 -13.84 3.94 -3.84
N ALA A 10 -14.51 3.41 -4.85
CA ALA A 10 -14.64 4.03 -6.16
C ALA A 10 -16.06 4.56 -6.44
N SER A 11 -16.92 4.66 -5.41
CA SER A 11 -18.28 5.14 -5.56
C SER A 11 -18.30 6.60 -6.01
N VAL A 12 -19.18 6.93 -6.96
CA VAL A 12 -19.38 8.30 -7.44
C VAL A 12 -20.03 9.17 -6.35
N PRO A 13 -21.10 8.73 -5.67
CA PRO A 13 -21.58 9.39 -4.46
C PRO A 13 -20.48 9.56 -3.41
N ASP A 14 -20.25 10.81 -3.02
CA ASP A 14 -19.21 11.14 -2.05
C ASP A 14 -19.47 10.54 -0.66
N GLU A 15 -20.74 10.39 -0.27
CA GLU A 15 -21.13 9.83 1.03
C GLU A 15 -20.73 8.36 1.16
N ASP A 16 -21.05 7.55 0.15
CA ASP A 16 -20.67 6.14 0.09
C ASP A 16 -19.14 6.00 0.09
N ARG A 17 -18.46 6.85 -0.66
CA ARG A 17 -17.00 6.85 -0.73
C ARG A 17 -16.37 7.22 0.60
N ARG A 18 -16.86 8.26 1.28
CA ARG A 18 -16.42 8.63 2.64
C ARG A 18 -16.68 7.52 3.65
N ALA A 19 -17.86 6.88 3.58
CA ALA A 19 -18.20 5.76 4.46
C ALA A 19 -17.23 4.57 4.25
N ALA A 20 -16.91 4.26 2.98
CA ALA A 20 -15.96 3.22 2.62
C ALA A 20 -14.54 3.53 3.10
N VAL A 21 -14.05 4.77 2.94
CA VAL A 21 -12.76 5.22 3.48
C VAL A 21 -12.72 5.05 5.00
N GLY A 22 -13.75 5.50 5.71
CA GLY A 22 -13.84 5.33 7.16
C GLY A 22 -13.90 3.85 7.59
N ALA A 23 -14.59 3.00 6.82
CA ALA A 23 -14.63 1.56 7.06
C ALA A 23 -13.26 0.91 6.86
N LEU A 24 -12.57 1.24 5.75
CA LEU A 24 -11.21 0.80 5.47
C LEU A 24 -10.27 1.19 6.63
N ALA A 25 -10.28 2.46 7.04
CA ALA A 25 -9.45 2.94 8.12
C ALA A 25 -9.69 2.20 9.45
N ARG A 26 -10.97 1.94 9.79
CA ARG A 26 -11.33 1.18 11.00
C ARG A 26 -10.91 -0.29 10.93
N LEU A 27 -11.03 -0.93 9.77
CA LEU A 27 -10.66 -2.33 9.58
C LEU A 27 -9.15 -2.51 9.66
N VAL A 28 -8.39 -1.62 9.00
CA VAL A 28 -6.93 -1.57 9.07
C VAL A 28 -6.46 -1.36 10.51
N ALA A 29 -6.98 -0.33 11.19
CA ALA A 29 -6.58 -0.02 12.56
C ALA A 29 -6.90 -1.14 13.57
N ARG A 30 -7.80 -2.06 13.23
CA ARG A 30 -8.17 -3.23 14.05
C ARG A 30 -7.46 -4.52 13.63
N GLY A 31 -6.63 -4.50 12.58
CA GLY A 31 -6.01 -5.71 12.02
C GLY A 31 -7.03 -6.72 11.49
N ARG A 32 -8.22 -6.26 11.07
CA ARG A 32 -9.33 -7.13 10.60
C ARG A 32 -9.47 -7.17 9.08
N LEU A 33 -8.42 -6.77 8.37
CA LEU A 33 -8.39 -6.68 6.92
C LEU A 33 -7.28 -7.56 6.38
N ASP A 34 -7.61 -8.45 5.44
CA ASP A 34 -6.60 -9.03 4.56
C ASP A 34 -6.24 -7.97 3.51
N GLY A 35 -5.25 -7.15 3.85
CA GLY A 35 -4.87 -6.03 3.01
C GLY A 35 -4.35 -6.48 1.64
N ALA A 36 -3.55 -7.56 1.61
CA ALA A 36 -2.99 -8.07 0.37
C ALA A 36 -4.08 -8.59 -0.58
N LEU A 37 -5.10 -9.29 -0.06
CA LEU A 37 -6.24 -9.72 -0.85
C LEU A 37 -7.04 -8.52 -1.39
N LEU A 38 -7.37 -7.54 -0.55
CA LEU A 38 -8.06 -6.33 -1.00
C LEU A 38 -7.27 -5.62 -2.11
N GLY A 39 -5.95 -5.50 -1.94
CA GLY A 39 -5.08 -4.86 -2.93
C GLY A 39 -5.15 -5.53 -4.30
N ARG A 40 -5.09 -6.86 -4.34
CA ARG A 40 -5.23 -7.63 -5.58
C ARG A 40 -6.61 -7.46 -6.22
N GLU A 41 -7.68 -7.54 -5.44
CA GLU A 41 -9.05 -7.31 -5.95
C GLU A 41 -9.20 -5.89 -6.53
N LEU A 42 -8.63 -4.87 -5.88
CA LEU A 42 -8.64 -3.50 -6.39
C LEU A 42 -7.92 -3.39 -7.75
N ALA A 43 -6.75 -4.00 -7.87
CA ALA A 43 -5.99 -4.00 -9.11
C ALA A 43 -6.74 -4.72 -10.24
N GLU A 44 -7.35 -5.86 -9.94
CA GLU A 44 -8.16 -6.63 -10.90
C GLU A 44 -9.38 -5.83 -11.36
N LEU A 45 -10.13 -5.22 -10.45
CA LEU A 45 -11.30 -4.41 -10.81
C LEU A 45 -10.94 -3.15 -11.60
N VAL A 46 -9.75 -2.56 -11.36
CA VAL A 46 -9.23 -1.47 -12.21
C VAL A 46 -8.87 -1.99 -13.61
N ALA A 47 -8.20 -3.14 -13.71
CA ALA A 47 -7.85 -3.76 -14.99
C ALA A 47 -9.09 -4.10 -15.83
N LEU A 48 -10.18 -4.52 -15.18
CA LEU A 48 -11.49 -4.76 -15.80
C LEU A 48 -12.26 -3.47 -16.14
N GLY A 49 -11.72 -2.28 -15.82
CA GLY A 49 -12.37 -0.99 -16.05
C GLY A 49 -13.56 -0.72 -15.12
N THR A 50 -13.73 -1.52 -14.06
CA THR A 50 -14.85 -1.43 -13.13
C THR A 50 -14.68 -0.27 -12.14
N LEU A 51 -13.44 0.01 -11.72
CA LEU A 51 -13.13 1.12 -10.80
C LEU A 51 -12.41 2.26 -11.53
N LYS A 52 -12.84 3.49 -11.24
CA LYS A 52 -12.17 4.70 -11.73
C LYS A 52 -10.92 4.98 -10.89
N VAL A 53 -9.75 4.88 -11.51
CA VAL A 53 -8.43 5.11 -10.88
C VAL A 53 -8.36 6.45 -10.11
N PRO A 54 -8.90 7.58 -10.61
CA PRO A 54 -8.85 8.83 -9.86
C PRO A 54 -9.61 8.78 -8.54
N LEU A 55 -10.80 8.16 -8.53
CA LEU A 55 -11.62 8.01 -7.31
C LEU A 55 -10.94 7.08 -6.31
N LEU A 56 -10.40 5.97 -6.81
CA LEU A 56 -9.66 5.03 -5.98
C LEU A 56 -8.42 5.68 -5.35
N THR A 57 -7.67 6.45 -6.13
CA THR A 57 -6.46 7.15 -5.66
C THR A 57 -6.81 8.16 -4.57
N GLU A 58 -7.91 8.90 -4.73
CA GLU A 58 -8.38 9.86 -3.73
C GLU A 58 -8.83 9.16 -2.44
N SER A 59 -9.55 8.06 -2.55
CA SER A 59 -9.96 7.26 -1.39
C SER A 59 -8.77 6.66 -0.64
N LEU A 60 -7.76 6.16 -1.35
CA LEU A 60 -6.53 5.64 -0.74
C LEU A 60 -5.72 6.75 -0.06
N ARG A 61 -5.66 7.95 -0.66
CA ARG A 61 -5.04 9.13 -0.06
C ARG A 61 -5.76 9.53 1.23
N ALA A 62 -7.08 9.60 1.21
CA ALA A 62 -7.89 9.93 2.38
C ALA A 62 -7.73 8.88 3.49
N ALA A 63 -7.69 7.58 3.13
CA ALA A 63 -7.42 6.50 4.06
C ALA A 63 -6.03 6.61 4.70
N ALA A 64 -5.00 6.91 3.90
CA ALA A 64 -3.62 7.06 4.37
C ALA A 64 -3.44 8.25 5.33
N ALA A 65 -4.24 9.31 5.19
CA ALA A 65 -4.22 10.47 6.08
C ALA A 65 -4.75 10.16 7.50
N HIS A 66 -5.43 9.03 7.72
CA HIS A 66 -5.87 8.64 9.05
C HIS A 66 -4.68 8.17 9.92
N PRO A 67 -4.45 8.76 11.10
CA PRO A 67 -3.25 8.48 11.91
C PRO A 67 -3.04 7.01 12.29
N ARG A 68 -4.14 6.27 12.48
CA ARG A 68 -4.12 4.85 12.89
C ARG A 68 -4.25 3.86 11.74
N ALA A 69 -4.46 4.34 10.51
CA ALA A 69 -4.64 3.50 9.34
C ALA A 69 -3.55 3.67 8.29
N GLY A 70 -2.87 4.83 8.25
CA GLY A 70 -1.79 5.11 7.30
C GLY A 70 -0.73 4.01 7.23
N PRO A 71 -0.10 3.63 8.37
CA PRO A 71 0.89 2.54 8.43
C PRO A 71 0.33 1.18 7.97
N GLY A 72 -0.86 0.81 8.47
CA GLY A 72 -1.49 -0.48 8.17
C GLY A 72 -2.07 -0.59 6.76
N LEU A 73 -1.99 0.47 5.95
CA LEU A 73 -2.42 0.45 4.55
C LEU A 73 -1.35 -0.15 3.63
N TRP A 74 -0.10 -0.28 4.09
CA TRP A 74 0.99 -0.85 3.29
C TRP A 74 0.63 -2.20 2.64
N PRO A 75 0.07 -3.21 3.34
CA PRO A 75 -0.29 -4.48 2.71
C PRO A 75 -1.31 -4.34 1.57
N VAL A 76 -2.23 -3.36 1.66
CA VAL A 76 -3.19 -3.05 0.58
C VAL A 76 -2.47 -2.47 -0.62
N LEU A 77 -1.59 -1.50 -0.40
CA LEU A 77 -0.84 -0.84 -1.48
C LEU A 77 0.16 -1.80 -2.13
N ALA A 78 0.88 -2.60 -1.34
CA ALA A 78 1.81 -3.61 -1.85
C ALA A 78 1.10 -4.66 -2.73
N GLY A 79 -0.10 -5.11 -2.33
CA GLY A 79 -0.91 -6.04 -3.13
C GLY A 79 -1.52 -5.40 -4.39
N ALA A 80 -1.79 -4.09 -4.37
CA ALA A 80 -2.41 -3.39 -5.50
C ALA A 80 -1.40 -2.87 -6.53
N LEU A 81 -0.23 -2.41 -6.08
CA LEU A 81 0.74 -1.67 -6.90
C LEU A 81 1.16 -2.40 -8.18
N PRO A 82 1.54 -3.69 -8.16
CA PRO A 82 1.95 -4.40 -9.38
C PRO A 82 0.87 -4.34 -10.47
N GLY A 83 -0.37 -4.67 -10.12
CA GLY A 83 -1.47 -4.67 -11.08
C GLY A 83 -1.93 -3.26 -11.48
N LEU A 84 -1.91 -2.29 -10.56
CA LEU A 84 -2.23 -0.89 -10.88
C LEU A 84 -1.18 -0.26 -11.82
N LEU A 85 0.11 -0.54 -11.61
CA LEU A 85 1.18 -0.04 -12.49
C LEU A 85 1.11 -0.68 -13.88
N ALA A 86 0.65 -1.93 -13.99
CA ALA A 86 0.46 -2.62 -15.25
C ALA A 86 -0.79 -2.14 -16.04
N SER A 87 -1.86 -1.76 -15.33
CA SER A 87 -3.17 -1.47 -15.93
C SER A 87 -3.50 0.01 -16.06
N THR A 88 -2.78 0.90 -15.38
CA THR A 88 -3.10 2.33 -15.35
C THR A 88 -2.10 3.19 -16.13
N ARG A 89 -2.49 4.44 -16.38
CA ARG A 89 -1.63 5.37 -17.13
C ARG A 89 -0.58 6.00 -16.21
N PRO A 90 0.61 6.37 -16.74
CA PRO A 90 1.71 6.92 -15.96
C PRO A 90 1.37 8.12 -15.06
N GLN A 91 0.35 8.91 -15.41
CA GLN A 91 -0.09 10.07 -14.64
C GLN A 91 -0.60 9.70 -13.23
N ALA A 92 -1.17 8.50 -13.07
CA ALA A 92 -1.69 8.02 -11.77
C ALA A 92 -0.60 7.40 -10.89
N HIS A 93 0.46 6.85 -11.49
CA HIS A 93 1.51 6.11 -10.79
C HIS A 93 2.26 6.97 -9.77
N ALA A 94 2.55 8.21 -10.17
CA ALA A 94 3.11 9.28 -9.36
C ALA A 94 2.46 9.43 -7.97
N ALA A 95 1.13 9.52 -7.96
CA ALA A 95 0.34 9.71 -6.75
C ALA A 95 0.25 8.41 -5.94
N LEU A 96 0.04 7.27 -6.60
CA LEU A 96 -0.04 5.96 -5.95
C LEU A 96 1.27 5.60 -5.22
N LEU A 97 2.42 5.83 -5.86
CA LEU A 97 3.72 5.59 -5.25
C LEU A 97 4.02 6.53 -4.08
N ALA A 98 3.55 7.78 -4.14
CA ALA A 98 3.69 8.70 -3.02
C ALA A 98 2.92 8.22 -1.79
N ILE A 99 1.65 7.79 -1.99
CA ILE A 99 0.81 7.22 -0.92
C ILE A 99 1.47 5.96 -0.35
N ALA A 100 1.98 5.08 -1.23
CA ALA A 100 2.69 3.88 -0.81
C ALA A 100 3.95 4.16 0.00
N ALA A 101 4.77 5.14 -0.41
CA ALA A 101 5.96 5.55 0.33
C ALA A 101 5.60 6.17 1.69
N ASP A 102 4.46 6.84 1.81
CA ASP A 102 3.99 7.36 3.09
C ASP A 102 3.47 6.26 4.02
N SER A 103 2.75 5.27 3.49
CA SER A 103 2.29 4.10 4.24
C SER A 103 3.41 3.14 4.62
N ALA A 104 4.47 3.05 3.81
CA ALA A 104 5.62 2.18 4.05
C ALA A 104 6.58 2.69 5.14
N ARG A 105 6.29 3.79 5.84
CA ARG A 105 7.19 4.31 6.89
C ARG A 105 7.29 3.38 8.11
N ASP A 106 6.32 2.49 8.29
CA ASP A 106 6.32 1.51 9.39
C ASP A 106 7.41 0.45 9.19
N PRO A 107 8.20 0.11 10.21
CA PRO A 107 9.16 -1.00 10.13
C PRO A 107 8.58 -2.37 9.77
N ALA A 108 7.28 -2.58 10.03
CA ALA A 108 6.58 -3.78 9.61
C ALA A 108 6.26 -3.78 8.10
N ALA A 109 6.43 -2.66 7.40
CA ALA A 109 6.31 -2.60 5.96
C ALA A 109 7.54 -3.24 5.31
N HIS A 110 7.35 -4.43 4.75
CA HIS A 110 8.38 -5.17 4.06
C HIS A 110 7.85 -5.70 2.73
N GLY A 111 8.78 -6.16 1.88
CA GLY A 111 8.49 -6.74 0.57
C GLY A 111 9.24 -6.01 -0.54
N GLU A 112 9.70 -6.79 -1.53
CA GLU A 112 10.26 -6.25 -2.75
C GLU A 112 9.16 -6.15 -3.82
N LEU A 113 9.12 -5.03 -4.53
CA LEU A 113 8.22 -4.81 -5.65
C LEU A 113 9.07 -4.65 -6.91
N PRO A 114 9.25 -5.71 -7.74
CA PRO A 114 10.12 -5.68 -8.91
C PRO A 114 9.82 -4.53 -9.87
N GLU A 115 8.54 -4.18 -10.04
CA GLU A 115 8.09 -3.08 -10.90
C GLU A 115 8.56 -1.72 -10.35
N VAL A 116 8.50 -1.54 -9.03
CA VAL A 116 9.00 -0.32 -8.37
C VAL A 116 10.51 -0.26 -8.45
N THR A 117 11.21 -1.39 -8.24
CA THR A 117 12.67 -1.48 -8.38
C THR A 117 13.12 -1.15 -9.80
N ALA A 118 12.44 -1.71 -10.81
CA ALA A 118 12.71 -1.42 -12.21
C ALA A 118 12.47 0.05 -12.54
N LEU A 119 11.38 0.65 -12.04
CA LEU A 119 11.15 2.09 -12.18
C LEU A 119 12.24 2.93 -11.52
N ALA A 120 12.67 2.56 -10.30
CA ALA A 120 13.68 3.30 -9.55
C ALA A 120 15.06 3.32 -10.23
N GLN A 121 15.39 2.29 -11.02
CA GLN A 121 16.66 2.17 -11.76
C GLN A 121 16.71 3.02 -13.04
N ARG A 122 15.57 3.50 -13.55
CA ARG A 122 15.55 4.28 -14.79
C ARG A 122 16.19 5.66 -14.59
N PRO A 123 16.94 6.19 -15.57
CA PRO A 123 17.48 7.54 -15.52
C PRO A 123 16.38 8.59 -15.65
N GLY A 124 16.59 9.77 -15.06
CA GLY A 124 15.65 10.90 -15.09
C GLY A 124 15.18 11.36 -13.71
N SER A 125 14.41 12.44 -13.71
CA SER A 125 13.93 13.17 -12.52
C SER A 125 12.42 13.43 -12.54
N SER A 126 11.66 12.67 -13.34
CA SER A 126 10.20 12.80 -13.30
C SER A 126 9.67 12.42 -11.91
N GLN A 127 8.55 13.03 -11.51
CA GLN A 127 7.96 12.79 -10.20
C GLN A 127 7.75 11.29 -9.94
N LEU A 128 7.32 10.54 -10.97
CA LEU A 128 7.18 9.08 -10.94
C LEU A 128 8.47 8.38 -10.48
N LEU A 129 9.61 8.70 -11.11
CA LEU A 129 10.90 8.09 -10.78
C LEU A 129 11.38 8.51 -9.38
N ILE A 130 11.12 9.75 -8.98
CA ILE A 130 11.43 10.25 -7.63
C ILE A 130 10.66 9.45 -6.58
N GLN A 131 9.35 9.25 -6.76
CA GLN A 131 8.56 8.46 -5.80
C GLN A 131 8.90 6.98 -5.82
N ALA A 132 9.23 6.40 -6.98
CA ALA A 132 9.69 5.02 -7.07
C ALA A 132 11.00 4.80 -6.28
N ARG A 133 11.99 5.69 -6.44
CA ARG A 133 13.23 5.65 -5.65
C ARG A 133 12.95 5.83 -4.17
N ARG A 134 12.14 6.83 -3.81
CA ARG A 134 11.74 7.08 -2.42
C ARG A 134 11.11 5.85 -1.76
N LEU A 135 10.19 5.18 -2.47
CA LEU A 135 9.55 3.96 -1.97
C LEU A 135 10.57 2.83 -1.80
N ARG A 136 11.41 2.56 -2.80
CA ARG A 136 12.47 1.55 -2.73
C ARG A 136 13.42 1.82 -1.55
N ASP A 137 13.87 3.05 -1.40
CA ASP A 137 14.83 3.42 -0.35
C ASP A 137 14.20 3.33 1.04
N THR A 138 12.90 3.65 1.14
CA THR A 138 12.12 3.46 2.38
C THR A 138 12.08 1.98 2.74
N LEU A 139 11.72 1.09 1.81
CA LEU A 139 11.67 -0.35 2.03
C LEU A 139 13.04 -0.98 2.31
N ALA A 140 14.11 -0.46 1.69
CA ALA A 140 15.48 -0.92 1.92
C ALA A 140 16.05 -0.44 3.26
N ALA A 141 15.53 0.66 3.82
CA ALA A 141 15.90 1.14 5.14
C ALA A 141 15.34 0.26 6.27
N HIS A 142 14.33 -0.58 5.98
CA HIS A 142 13.87 -1.61 6.90
C HIS A 142 14.77 -2.83 6.76
N PRO A 143 15.65 -3.11 7.73
CA PRO A 143 16.41 -4.36 7.68
C PRO A 143 15.38 -5.50 7.63
N ALA A 144 15.52 -6.39 6.63
CA ALA A 144 14.87 -7.69 6.67
C ALA A 144 15.15 -8.25 8.06
N THR A 145 14.10 -8.37 8.89
CA THR A 145 14.24 -8.81 10.27
C THR A 145 14.47 -10.32 10.27
N GLY A 146 15.59 -10.72 9.69
CA GLY A 146 16.25 -11.99 9.90
C GLY A 146 17.42 -11.76 10.84
N GLN A 147 17.38 -12.45 11.98
CA GLN A 147 18.39 -12.52 13.08
C GLN A 147 18.12 -11.56 14.25
N SER A 148 18.18 -11.96 15.51
CA SER A 148 18.44 -13.28 16.13
C SER A 148 18.03 -13.15 17.61
N TRP A 149 16.93 -13.77 18.03
CA TRP A 149 16.70 -13.99 19.45
C TRP A 149 17.55 -15.18 19.87
N THR A 150 18.75 -14.93 20.39
CA THR A 150 19.48 -15.90 21.21
C THR A 150 18.88 -15.88 22.61
N PRO A 151 18.26 -16.98 23.08
CA PRO A 151 17.79 -17.04 24.47
C PRO A 151 19.00 -16.98 25.41
N PRO A 152 18.87 -16.38 26.61
CA PRO A 152 19.93 -16.46 27.61
C PRO A 152 20.13 -17.93 28.00
N HIS A 153 21.36 -18.42 27.84
CA HIS A 153 21.77 -19.71 28.36
C HIS A 153 21.54 -19.72 29.87
N SER A 154 20.64 -20.59 30.34
CA SER A 154 20.53 -20.90 31.76
C SER A 154 21.84 -21.50 32.22
N THR A 155 22.61 -20.74 32.98
CA THR A 155 23.74 -21.26 33.75
C THR A 155 23.17 -22.26 34.75
N VAL A 156 23.48 -23.54 34.51
CA VAL A 156 23.38 -24.61 35.49
C VAL A 156 24.22 -24.21 36.69
N VAL A 157 23.61 -24.17 37.87
CA VAL A 157 24.34 -24.22 39.14
C VAL A 157 23.87 -25.48 39.84
N GLU A 158 24.85 -26.33 40.12
CA GLU A 158 24.81 -27.54 40.96
C GLU A 158 24.05 -27.36 42.28
#